data_AF-F6FI94-F1
#
_entry.id   AF-F6FI94-F1
#
_cell.length_a   1.000
_cell.length_b   1.000
_cell.length_c   1.000
_cell.angle_alpha   90.00
_cell.angle_beta   90.00
_cell.angle_gamma   90.00
#
_symmetry.space_group_name_H-M   'P 1'
#
loop_
_entity.id
_entity.type
_entity.pdbx_description
1 polymer ?
#
loop_
_entity_poly.entity_id
_entity_poly.type
_entity_poly.pdbx_seq_one_letter_code
_entity_poly.pdbx_strand_id
1 'polypeptide(L)'
;MSSGIAKTVTTSATVAVISGVGFKTAGTLFNHPTNKAHLESQNYKSLFEAKRNQFTRWREKFLNHKEELETLIPEINANSSNNEGAYFLKKWCYNRLYSNHAHENSNTFNQLKRFCTMDIKAFLLEEEDTQTIDEINETEEGKNDIFSKYKDSAIKAGILKTGDSFGHLLSWCKSTLKRAYKSENGKVVYDAKEFCLTPDSKPLR
;
A
#
# COMPACT_ATOMS: atom_id res chain seq x y z
N MET A 1 -1.99 79.09 -37.77
CA MET A 1 -1.31 78.87 -36.48
C MET A 1 -2.21 78.00 -35.61
N SER A 2 -1.72 76.81 -35.25
CA SER A 2 -1.90 76.12 -33.97
C SER A 2 -1.89 74.60 -34.20
N SER A 3 -0.78 74.02 -33.77
CA SER A 3 -0.44 72.60 -33.73
C SER A 3 -1.28 71.84 -32.70
N GLY A 4 -1.73 70.63 -33.06
CA GLY A 4 -2.31 69.65 -32.13
C GLY A 4 -1.55 68.33 -32.23
N ILE A 5 -0.79 68.02 -31.18
CA ILE A 5 0.08 66.85 -31.05
C ILE A 5 -0.74 65.61 -30.67
N ALA A 6 -0.51 64.53 -31.42
CA ALA A 6 -0.54 63.11 -31.08
C ALA A 6 -1.74 62.49 -30.33
N LYS A 7 -2.14 61.30 -30.79
CA LYS A 7 -2.19 60.09 -29.95
C LYS A 7 -2.37 58.87 -30.85
N THR A 8 -1.24 58.27 -31.22
CA THR A 8 -1.16 56.95 -31.85
C THR A 8 -1.66 55.93 -30.84
N VAL A 9 -2.81 55.30 -31.11
CA VAL A 9 -3.32 54.21 -30.28
C VAL A 9 -2.61 52.93 -30.71
N THR A 10 -1.52 52.60 -30.03
CA THR A 10 -0.85 51.31 -30.14
C THR A 10 -1.74 50.24 -29.52
N THR A 11 -2.50 49.53 -30.36
CA THR A 11 -3.29 48.37 -29.95
C THR A 11 -2.35 47.19 -29.75
N SER A 12 -1.82 47.04 -28.53
CA SER A 12 -1.03 45.88 -28.13
C SER A 12 -1.95 44.65 -28.04
N ALA A 13 -1.92 43.80 -29.06
CA ALA A 13 -2.58 42.49 -29.00
C ALA A 13 -1.78 41.57 -28.06
N THR A 14 -2.26 41.40 -26.83
CA THR A 14 -1.71 40.44 -25.88
C THR A 14 -2.02 39.04 -26.39
N VAL A 15 -1.01 38.34 -26.93
CA VAL A 15 -1.09 36.92 -27.26
C VAL A 15 -1.11 36.14 -25.95
N ALA A 16 -2.31 35.72 -25.53
CA ALA A 16 -2.45 34.76 -24.43
C ALA A 16 -1.99 33.39 -24.92
N VAL A 17 -0.73 33.04 -24.65
CA VAL A 17 -0.25 31.67 -24.76
C VAL A 17 -0.95 30.87 -23.66
N ILE A 18 -1.97 30.09 -24.04
CA ILE A 18 -2.56 29.08 -23.18
C ILE A 18 -1.52 27.95 -23.06
N SER A 19 -0.54 28.14 -22.19
CA SER A 19 0.32 27.04 -21.73
C SER A 19 -0.55 26.12 -20.89
N GLY A 20 -1.13 25.12 -21.55
CA GLY A 20 -1.87 24.03 -20.93
C GLY A 20 -0.95 23.12 -20.12
N VAL A 21 -0.50 23.60 -18.96
CA VAL A 21 -0.15 22.79 -17.79
C VAL A 21 -0.53 23.62 -16.57
N GLY A 22 -1.84 23.77 -16.35
CA GLY A 22 -2.37 24.35 -15.13
C GLY A 22 -2.17 23.36 -13.99
N PHE A 23 -1.14 23.61 -13.17
CA PHE A 23 -1.03 23.07 -11.82
C PHE A 23 -2.35 23.32 -11.08
N LYS A 24 -3.13 22.26 -10.84
CA LYS A 24 -4.25 22.28 -9.89
C LYS A 24 -3.68 22.30 -8.48
N THR A 25 -3.31 23.48 -8.02
CA THR A 25 -3.21 23.81 -6.59
C THR A 25 -4.13 24.99 -6.32
N ALA A 26 -5.43 24.69 -6.22
CA ALA A 26 -6.42 25.56 -5.59
C ALA A 26 -6.82 24.90 -4.27
N GLY A 27 -6.29 25.43 -3.17
CA GLY A 27 -6.56 24.96 -1.82
C GLY A 27 -7.94 25.40 -1.35
N THR A 28 -8.96 24.59 -1.66
CA THR A 28 -10.24 24.36 -0.95
C THR A 28 -11.10 23.46 -1.86
N LEU A 29 -11.73 22.39 -1.33
CA LEU A 29 -12.58 21.39 -2.04
C LEU A 29 -11.92 20.11 -2.61
N PHE A 30 -11.06 19.42 -1.85
CA PHE A 30 -10.96 17.96 -1.98
C PHE A 30 -11.96 17.29 -1.03
N ASN A 31 -13.26 17.56 -1.21
CA ASN A 31 -14.28 16.72 -0.59
C ASN A 31 -14.21 15.36 -1.29
N HIS A 32 -13.40 14.45 -0.76
CA HIS A 32 -13.42 13.07 -1.19
C HIS A 32 -14.82 12.52 -0.89
N PRO A 33 -15.62 12.16 -1.90
CA PRO A 33 -17.01 11.80 -1.67
C PRO A 33 -17.12 10.54 -0.80
N THR A 34 -16.08 9.72 -0.77
CA THR A 34 -16.02 8.48 0.01
C THR A 34 -14.66 8.30 0.67
N ASN A 35 -14.60 7.48 1.72
CA ASN A 35 -13.33 7.11 2.34
C ASN A 35 -12.39 6.41 1.34
N LYS A 36 -12.94 5.65 0.39
CA LYS A 36 -12.17 5.03 -0.71
C LYS A 36 -11.42 6.08 -1.53
N ALA A 37 -12.12 7.13 -1.99
CA ALA A 37 -11.50 8.19 -2.77
C ALA A 37 -10.41 8.94 -2.00
N HIS A 38 -10.55 9.07 -0.67
CA HIS A 38 -9.51 9.66 0.16
C HIS A 38 -8.31 8.73 0.40
N LEU A 39 -8.52 7.41 0.48
CA LEU A 39 -7.42 6.44 0.55
C LEU A 39 -6.60 6.42 -0.75
N GLU A 40 -7.29 6.39 -1.88
CA GLU A 40 -6.66 6.36 -3.21
C GLU A 40 -5.86 7.64 -3.46
N SER A 41 -6.35 8.81 -3.02
CA SER A 41 -5.58 10.06 -3.12
C SER A 41 -4.32 10.07 -2.25
N GLN A 42 -4.25 9.21 -1.22
CA GLN A 42 -3.05 8.96 -0.41
C GLN A 42 -2.22 7.77 -0.91
N ASN A 43 -2.45 7.34 -2.15
CA ASN A 43 -1.73 6.27 -2.84
C ASN A 43 -1.84 4.88 -2.16
N TYR A 44 -2.89 4.66 -1.37
CA TYR A 44 -3.24 3.31 -0.91
C TYR A 44 -4.04 2.56 -1.96
N LYS A 45 -3.80 1.25 -2.04
CA LYS A 45 -4.65 0.33 -2.82
C LYS A 45 -5.54 -0.46 -1.89
N SER A 46 -6.81 -0.59 -2.24
CA SER A 46 -7.75 -1.39 -1.48
C SER A 46 -7.50 -2.89 -1.67
N LEU A 47 -7.76 -3.70 -0.65
CA LEU A 47 -7.73 -5.16 -0.77
C LEU A 47 -8.81 -5.69 -1.74
N PHE A 48 -9.81 -4.87 -2.08
CA PHE A 48 -10.74 -5.16 -3.18
C PHE A 48 -10.08 -5.18 -4.56
N GLU A 49 -8.93 -4.52 -4.72
CA GLU A 49 -8.18 -4.47 -5.99
C GLU A 49 -7.21 -5.65 -6.16
N ALA A 50 -7.07 -6.52 -5.16
CA ALA A 50 -6.29 -7.75 -5.30
C ALA A 50 -6.93 -8.63 -6.39
N LYS A 51 -6.14 -8.97 -7.42
CA LYS A 51 -6.59 -9.75 -8.57
C LYS A 51 -6.48 -11.24 -8.31
N ARG A 52 -5.56 -11.66 -7.43
CA ARG A 52 -5.27 -13.07 -7.16
C ARG A 52 -5.61 -13.47 -5.74
N ASN A 53 -6.18 -14.67 -5.61
CA ASN A 53 -6.49 -15.28 -4.31
C ASN A 53 -7.21 -14.31 -3.37
N GLN A 54 -8.14 -13.50 -3.90
CA GLN A 54 -8.68 -12.33 -3.21
C GLN A 54 -9.23 -12.67 -1.81
N PHE A 55 -9.99 -13.77 -1.70
CA PHE A 55 -10.54 -14.18 -0.41
C PHE A 55 -9.47 -14.69 0.56
N THR A 56 -8.41 -15.35 0.06
CA THR A 56 -7.25 -15.72 0.87
C THR A 56 -6.59 -14.49 1.47
N ARG A 57 -6.47 -13.38 0.72
CA ARG A 57 -5.94 -12.10 1.25
C ARG A 57 -6.80 -11.54 2.38
N TRP A 58 -8.12 -11.58 2.24
CA TRP A 58 -9.03 -11.19 3.33
C TRP A 58 -8.85 -12.08 4.57
N ARG A 59 -8.66 -13.39 4.37
CA ARG A 59 -8.44 -14.33 5.47
C ARG A 59 -7.12 -14.11 6.17
N GLU A 60 -6.03 -13.90 5.44
CA GLU A 60 -4.72 -13.53 6.00
C GLU A 60 -4.81 -12.22 6.79
N LYS A 61 -5.49 -11.22 6.23
CA LYS A 61 -5.70 -9.93 6.89
C LYS A 61 -6.47 -10.07 8.20
N PHE A 62 -7.53 -10.88 8.19
CA PHE A 62 -8.29 -11.21 9.39
C PHE A 62 -7.42 -11.90 10.44
N LEU A 63 -6.72 -12.97 10.06
CA LEU A 63 -5.84 -13.73 10.97
C LEU A 63 -4.77 -12.86 11.62
N ASN A 64 -4.16 -11.95 10.86
CA ASN A 64 -3.13 -11.04 11.37
C ASN A 64 -3.64 -10.01 12.39
N HIS A 65 -4.95 -9.79 12.46
CA HIS A 65 -5.59 -8.75 13.28
C HIS A 65 -6.82 -9.26 14.02
N LYS A 66 -6.93 -10.57 14.26
CA LYS A 66 -8.16 -11.22 14.72
C LYS A 66 -8.72 -10.57 15.98
N GLU A 67 -7.90 -10.43 17.01
CA GLU A 67 -8.29 -9.86 18.31
C GLU A 67 -8.83 -8.42 18.16
N GLU A 68 -8.14 -7.58 17.39
CA GLU A 68 -8.58 -6.20 17.15
C GLU A 68 -9.88 -6.13 16.35
N LEU A 69 -10.04 -7.02 15.37
CA LEU A 69 -11.22 -7.07 14.52
C LEU A 69 -12.45 -7.62 15.26
N GLU A 70 -12.27 -8.54 16.19
CA GLU A 70 -13.33 -9.00 17.11
C GLU A 70 -13.88 -7.86 17.97
N THR A 71 -13.02 -6.92 18.39
CA THR A 71 -13.49 -5.73 19.13
C THR A 71 -14.15 -4.68 18.25
N LEU A 72 -13.75 -4.61 16.97
CA LEU A 72 -14.15 -3.55 16.05
C LEU A 72 -15.43 -3.87 15.26
N ILE A 73 -15.64 -5.15 14.93
CA ILE A 73 -16.70 -5.63 14.06
C ILE A 73 -17.64 -6.51 14.90
N PRO A 74 -18.81 -6.01 15.32
CA PRO A 74 -19.71 -6.73 16.24
C PRO A 74 -20.16 -8.11 15.74
N GLU A 75 -20.20 -8.32 14.43
CA GLU A 75 -20.55 -9.61 13.83
C GLU A 75 -19.48 -10.69 14.02
N ILE A 76 -18.23 -10.30 14.34
CA ILE A 76 -17.14 -11.23 14.61
C ILE A 76 -17.09 -11.47 16.12
N ASN A 77 -17.16 -12.74 16.50
CA ASN A 77 -17.04 -13.18 17.89
C ASN A 77 -15.90 -14.21 18.02
N ALA A 78 -15.52 -14.54 19.25
CA ALA A 78 -14.42 -15.47 19.56
C ALA A 78 -14.58 -16.86 18.91
N ASN A 79 -15.82 -17.28 18.63
CA ASN A 79 -16.14 -18.56 18.00
C ASN A 79 -16.19 -18.50 16.47
N SER A 80 -16.04 -17.31 15.87
CA SER A 80 -16.09 -17.15 14.42
C SER A 80 -14.92 -17.87 13.78
N SER A 81 -15.21 -18.66 12.74
CA SER A 81 -14.17 -19.29 11.93
C SER A 81 -13.36 -18.26 11.15
N ASN A 82 -12.17 -18.65 10.69
CA ASN A 82 -11.30 -17.76 9.90
C ASN A 82 -11.97 -17.27 8.61
N ASN A 83 -12.82 -18.09 8.00
CA ASN A 83 -13.54 -17.71 6.79
C ASN A 83 -14.70 -16.76 7.09
N GLU A 84 -15.45 -16.98 8.18
CA GLU A 84 -16.52 -16.06 8.60
C GLU A 84 -15.95 -14.70 8.98
N GLY A 85 -14.87 -14.67 9.79
CA GLY A 85 -14.19 -13.43 10.15
C GLY A 85 -13.69 -12.65 8.92
N ALA A 86 -13.10 -13.35 7.94
CA ALA A 86 -12.69 -12.76 6.68
C ALA A 86 -13.86 -12.18 5.87
N TYR A 87 -15.00 -12.89 5.83
CA TYR A 87 -16.21 -12.44 5.17
C TYR A 87 -16.78 -11.17 5.82
N PHE A 88 -16.90 -11.15 7.15
CA PHE A 88 -17.38 -9.98 7.88
C PHE A 88 -16.42 -8.79 7.77
N LEU A 89 -15.10 -9.03 7.80
CA LEU A 89 -14.11 -8.00 7.51
C LEU A 89 -14.30 -7.40 6.12
N LYS A 90 -14.44 -8.23 5.08
CA LYS A 90 -14.69 -7.76 3.70
C LYS A 90 -15.96 -6.91 3.64
N LYS A 91 -17.06 -7.37 4.24
CA LYS A 91 -18.34 -6.64 4.28
C LYS A 91 -18.21 -5.30 5.02
N TRP A 92 -17.55 -5.29 6.18
CA TRP A 92 -17.30 -4.09 6.96
C TRP A 92 -16.48 -3.07 6.17
N CYS A 93 -15.38 -3.52 5.54
CA CYS A 93 -14.55 -2.68 4.69
C CYS A 93 -15.34 -2.10 3.52
N TYR A 94 -16.19 -2.90 2.85
CA TYR A 94 -17.05 -2.39 1.78
C TYR A 94 -17.92 -1.22 2.28
N ASN A 95 -18.69 -1.45 3.34
CA ASN A 95 -19.62 -0.45 3.86
C ASN A 95 -18.90 0.84 4.28
N ARG A 96 -17.73 0.73 4.90
CA ARG A 96 -16.96 1.89 5.39
C ARG A 96 -16.15 2.59 4.31
N LEU A 97 -15.67 1.88 3.30
CA LEU A 97 -14.94 2.48 2.17
C LEU A 97 -15.87 3.33 1.30
N TYR A 98 -17.08 2.87 1.06
CA TYR A 98 -18.06 3.55 0.20
C TYR A 98 -18.96 4.52 0.95
N SER A 99 -18.84 4.64 2.28
CA SER A 99 -19.50 5.71 3.04
C SER A 99 -18.83 7.06 2.83
N ASN A 100 -19.58 8.14 3.06
CA ASN A 100 -19.08 9.51 2.99
C ASN A 100 -17.82 9.70 3.86
N HIS A 101 -16.82 10.39 3.31
CA HIS A 101 -15.66 10.78 4.08
C HIS A 101 -16.03 11.96 4.99
N ALA A 102 -15.69 11.86 6.27
CA ALA A 102 -15.78 12.95 7.23
C ALA A 102 -14.41 13.14 7.86
N HIS A 103 -13.81 14.33 7.68
CA HIS A 103 -12.46 14.64 8.18
C HIS A 103 -12.34 14.47 9.70
N GLU A 104 -13.43 14.64 10.44
CA GLU A 104 -13.49 14.50 11.89
C GLU A 104 -13.32 13.05 12.36
N ASN A 105 -13.51 12.05 11.48
CA ASN A 105 -13.42 10.63 11.84
C ASN A 105 -12.05 10.02 11.47
N SER A 106 -10.99 10.61 12.02
CA SER A 106 -9.61 10.17 11.80
C SER A 106 -9.36 8.73 12.24
N ASN A 107 -10.04 8.27 13.30
CA ASN A 107 -9.90 6.90 13.81
C ASN A 107 -10.42 5.86 12.81
N THR A 108 -11.66 6.02 12.30
CA THR A 108 -12.19 5.10 11.28
C THR A 108 -11.31 5.11 10.03
N PHE A 109 -10.81 6.28 9.62
CA PHE A 109 -9.91 6.34 8.47
C PHE A 109 -8.58 5.60 8.71
N ASN A 110 -8.02 5.68 9.91
CA ASN A 110 -6.83 4.89 10.28
C ASN A 110 -7.10 3.38 10.31
N GLN A 111 -8.28 2.96 10.78
CA GLN A 111 -8.71 1.56 10.73
C GLN A 111 -8.85 1.07 9.27
N LEU A 112 -9.43 1.90 8.39
CA LEU A 112 -9.55 1.59 6.97
C LEU A 112 -8.17 1.43 6.29
N LYS A 113 -7.23 2.35 6.55
CA LYS A 113 -5.83 2.23 6.10
C LYS A 113 -5.14 0.96 6.59
N ARG A 114 -5.53 0.46 7.76
CA ARG A 114 -4.89 -0.70 8.36
C ARG A 114 -5.49 -2.01 7.86
N PHE A 115 -6.82 -2.10 7.80
CA PHE A 115 -7.53 -3.36 7.60
C PHE A 115 -8.09 -3.54 6.19
N CYS A 116 -8.32 -2.46 5.44
CA CYS A 116 -9.00 -2.52 4.14
C CYS A 116 -8.09 -2.25 2.94
N THR A 117 -6.80 -1.99 3.17
CA THR A 117 -5.79 -1.81 2.12
C THR A 117 -4.91 -3.04 1.98
N MET A 118 -4.35 -3.19 0.78
CA MET A 118 -3.28 -4.16 0.53
C MET A 118 -2.10 -3.87 1.44
N ASP A 119 -1.50 -4.92 1.98
CA ASP A 119 -0.16 -4.87 2.54
C ASP A 119 0.88 -5.22 1.47
N ILE A 120 2.16 -5.08 1.80
CA ILE A 120 3.26 -5.36 0.88
C ILE A 120 3.20 -6.83 0.43
N LYS A 121 2.86 -7.77 1.32
CA LYS A 121 2.70 -9.19 0.98
C LYS A 121 1.64 -9.40 -0.10
N ALA A 122 0.44 -8.90 0.13
CA ALA A 122 -0.66 -9.01 -0.83
C ALA A 122 -0.28 -8.38 -2.17
N PHE A 123 0.47 -7.28 -2.17
CA PHE A 123 0.95 -6.64 -3.40
C PHE A 123 1.98 -7.49 -4.16
N LEU A 124 2.99 -8.02 -3.47
CA LEU A 124 4.04 -8.83 -4.12
C LEU A 124 3.48 -10.13 -4.69
N LEU A 125 2.51 -10.73 -4.00
CA LEU A 125 1.89 -11.99 -4.42
C LEU A 125 0.81 -11.84 -5.50
N GLU A 126 0.71 -10.67 -6.14
CA GLU A 126 -0.05 -10.49 -7.37
C GLU A 126 0.73 -10.98 -8.61
N GLU A 127 2.05 -11.12 -8.52
CA GLU A 127 2.91 -11.66 -9.59
C GLU A 127 2.83 -13.20 -9.66
N GLU A 128 3.05 -13.79 -10.84
CA GLU A 128 2.95 -15.27 -11.03
C GLU A 128 4.05 -16.00 -10.27
N ASP A 129 3.69 -17.17 -9.73
CA ASP A 129 4.60 -18.10 -9.05
C ASP A 129 5.46 -17.48 -7.95
N THR A 130 4.96 -16.41 -7.33
CA THR A 130 5.61 -15.73 -6.22
C THR A 130 5.29 -16.41 -4.88
N GLN A 131 6.30 -16.58 -4.02
CA GLN A 131 6.14 -17.09 -2.66
C GLN A 131 7.02 -16.27 -1.72
N THR A 132 6.51 -15.94 -0.54
CA THR A 132 7.29 -15.21 0.47
C THR A 132 8.06 -16.15 1.39
N ILE A 133 9.22 -15.71 1.87
CA ILE A 133 10.10 -16.51 2.74
C ILE A 133 9.47 -16.87 4.09
N ASP A 134 8.39 -16.20 4.50
CA ASP A 134 7.66 -16.51 5.73
C ASP A 134 6.70 -17.68 5.59
N GLU A 135 6.49 -18.19 4.38
CA GLU A 135 5.63 -19.33 4.06
C GLU A 135 6.43 -20.59 3.68
N ILE A 136 7.77 -20.52 3.66
CA ILE A 136 8.59 -21.66 3.28
C ILE A 136 8.59 -22.71 4.39
N ASN A 137 8.38 -23.96 4.02
CA ASN A 137 8.55 -25.11 4.90
C ASN A 137 9.83 -25.85 4.51
N GLU A 138 10.97 -25.17 4.68
CA GLU A 138 12.30 -25.68 4.36
C GLU A 138 13.03 -26.24 5.59
N THR A 139 13.99 -27.14 5.35
CA THR A 139 14.93 -27.58 6.39
C THR A 139 15.82 -26.42 6.85
N GLU A 140 16.49 -26.57 7.99
CA GLU A 140 17.46 -25.56 8.43
C GLU A 140 18.61 -25.37 7.43
N GLU A 141 19.00 -26.43 6.73
CA GLU A 141 19.97 -26.38 5.63
C GLU A 141 19.43 -25.54 4.46
N GLY A 142 18.21 -25.79 3.99
CA GLY A 142 17.60 -25.00 2.91
C GLY A 142 17.41 -23.53 3.27
N LYS A 143 17.04 -23.23 4.51
CA LYS A 143 16.96 -21.84 5.02
C LYS A 143 18.32 -21.16 5.02
N ASN A 144 19.38 -21.87 5.41
CA ASN A 144 20.75 -21.34 5.39
C ASN A 144 21.22 -21.10 3.96
N ASP A 145 20.87 -21.96 3.01
CA ASP A 145 21.18 -21.77 1.60
C ASP A 145 20.51 -20.52 1.04
N ILE A 146 19.21 -20.32 1.31
CA ILE A 146 18.49 -19.08 0.94
C ILE A 146 19.16 -17.87 1.60
N PHE A 147 19.47 -17.95 2.89
CA PHE A 147 20.11 -16.87 3.63
C PHE A 147 21.45 -16.47 3.02
N SER A 148 22.28 -17.45 2.66
CA SER A 148 23.60 -17.22 2.07
C SER A 148 23.54 -16.39 0.79
N LYS A 149 22.49 -16.59 -0.03
CA LYS A 149 22.25 -15.83 -1.27
C LYS A 149 21.91 -14.35 -1.00
N TYR A 150 21.30 -14.04 0.14
CA TYR A 150 20.84 -12.69 0.45
C TYR A 150 21.73 -11.92 1.42
N LYS A 151 22.50 -12.62 2.26
CA LYS A 151 23.19 -12.05 3.42
C LYS A 151 23.98 -10.78 3.09
N ASP A 152 24.91 -10.85 2.14
CA ASP A 152 25.80 -9.72 1.84
C ASP A 152 25.04 -8.52 1.27
N SER A 153 24.10 -8.77 0.36
CA SER A 153 23.25 -7.75 -0.25
C SER A 153 22.31 -7.12 0.77
N ALA A 154 21.76 -7.90 1.71
CA ALA A 154 20.88 -7.41 2.77
C ALA A 154 21.65 -6.61 3.83
N ILE A 155 22.90 -6.97 4.14
CA ILE A 155 23.80 -6.14 4.97
C ILE A 155 24.07 -4.82 4.27
N LYS A 156 24.42 -4.85 2.97
CA LYS A 156 24.68 -3.65 2.17
C LYS A 156 23.44 -2.73 2.07
N ALA A 157 22.24 -3.30 2.02
CA ALA A 157 21.00 -2.55 1.99
C ALA A 157 20.59 -1.95 3.36
N GLY A 158 21.33 -2.28 4.44
CA GLY A 158 21.06 -1.83 5.81
C GLY A 158 19.92 -2.59 6.50
N ILE A 159 19.52 -3.75 5.96
CA ILE A 159 18.46 -4.59 6.51
C ILE A 159 19.01 -5.50 7.62
N LEU A 160 20.21 -6.03 7.39
CA LEU A 160 20.92 -6.91 8.32
C LEU A 160 22.23 -6.28 8.77
N LYS A 161 22.80 -6.85 9.84
CA LYS A 161 24.13 -6.56 10.37
C LYS A 161 25.04 -7.79 10.24
N THR A 162 26.35 -7.55 10.30
CA THR A 162 27.33 -8.63 10.38
C THR A 162 27.06 -9.49 11.62
N GLY A 163 26.89 -10.79 11.42
CA GLY A 163 26.54 -11.74 12.49
C GLY A 163 25.05 -12.10 12.55
N ASP A 164 24.19 -11.39 11.83
CA ASP A 164 22.77 -11.75 11.73
C ASP A 164 22.59 -13.11 11.03
N SER A 165 21.47 -13.75 11.34
CA SER A 165 21.07 -15.07 10.86
C SER A 165 19.80 -15.00 10.00
N PHE A 166 19.41 -16.13 9.39
CA PHE A 166 18.14 -16.23 8.67
C PHE A 166 16.94 -15.79 9.51
N GLY A 167 16.94 -16.09 10.82
CA GLY A 167 15.89 -15.66 11.74
C GLY A 167 15.71 -14.13 11.80
N HIS A 168 16.80 -13.37 11.67
CA HIS A 168 16.74 -11.90 11.64
C HIS A 168 16.12 -11.41 10.32
N LEU A 169 16.52 -12.00 9.20
CA LEU A 169 15.91 -11.71 7.89
C LEU A 169 14.41 -12.03 7.90
N LEU A 170 14.04 -13.22 8.39
CA LEU A 170 12.66 -13.66 8.49
C LEU A 170 11.82 -12.73 9.38
N SER A 171 12.36 -12.29 10.51
CA SER A 171 11.71 -11.32 11.39
C SER A 171 11.47 -9.98 10.70
N TRP A 172 12.50 -9.46 10.01
CA TRP A 172 12.37 -8.24 9.22
C TRP A 172 11.32 -8.37 8.12
N CYS A 173 11.33 -9.50 7.39
CA CYS A 173 10.34 -9.76 6.35
C CYS A 173 8.92 -9.85 6.91
N LYS A 174 8.69 -10.61 7.99
CA LYS A 174 7.36 -10.69 8.63
C LYS A 174 6.82 -9.32 9.05
N SER A 175 7.68 -8.44 9.56
CA SER A 175 7.31 -7.07 9.92
C SER A 175 7.00 -6.23 8.68
N THR A 176 7.89 -6.27 7.68
CA THR A 176 7.79 -5.45 6.46
C THR A 176 6.59 -5.84 5.61
N LEU A 177 6.37 -7.13 5.41
CA LEU A 177 5.29 -7.70 4.61
C LEU A 177 3.90 -7.32 5.11
N LYS A 178 3.73 -7.08 6.41
CA LYS A 178 2.46 -6.64 7.04
C LYS A 178 2.19 -5.15 6.90
N ARG A 179 3.15 -4.34 6.45
CA ARG A 179 2.96 -2.90 6.28
C ARG A 179 2.00 -2.63 5.12
N ALA A 180 1.15 -1.62 5.27
CA ALA A 180 0.28 -1.20 4.18
C ALA A 180 1.12 -0.77 2.96
N TYR A 181 0.73 -1.28 1.79
CA TYR A 181 1.36 -0.92 0.53
C TYR A 181 1.02 0.53 0.17
N LYS A 182 2.03 1.26 -0.27
CA LYS A 182 1.93 2.57 -0.91
C LYS A 182 2.93 2.65 -2.04
N SER A 183 2.58 3.31 -3.15
CA SER A 183 3.51 3.56 -4.25
C SER A 183 4.75 4.35 -3.81
N GLU A 184 4.59 5.26 -2.84
CA GLU A 184 5.67 6.06 -2.25
C GLU A 184 6.70 5.24 -1.46
N ASN A 185 6.33 4.04 -0.99
CA ASN A 185 7.24 3.15 -0.25
C ASN A 185 8.19 2.37 -1.19
N GLY A 186 8.62 2.98 -2.30
CA GLY A 186 9.34 2.32 -3.38
C GLY A 186 10.56 1.51 -2.92
N LYS A 187 11.41 2.08 -2.06
CA LYS A 187 12.57 1.36 -1.51
C LYS A 187 12.17 0.16 -0.66
N VAL A 188 11.21 0.31 0.25
CA VAL A 188 10.77 -0.77 1.14
C VAL A 188 10.13 -1.91 0.34
N VAL A 189 9.32 -1.57 -0.66
CA VAL A 189 8.69 -2.56 -1.55
C VAL A 189 9.75 -3.26 -2.39
N TYR A 190 10.73 -2.53 -2.92
CA TYR A 190 11.86 -3.09 -3.66
C TYR A 190 12.68 -4.05 -2.78
N ASP A 191 13.05 -3.63 -1.57
CA ASP A 191 13.80 -4.45 -0.62
C ASP A 191 12.98 -5.70 -0.24
N ALA A 192 11.67 -5.58 0.00
CA ALA A 192 10.81 -6.71 0.29
C ALA A 192 10.72 -7.67 -0.91
N LYS A 193 10.61 -7.16 -2.13
CA LYS A 193 10.64 -7.98 -3.36
C LYS A 193 11.97 -8.73 -3.49
N GLU A 194 13.07 -8.07 -3.18
CA GLU A 194 14.42 -8.63 -3.32
C GLU A 194 14.73 -9.69 -2.25
N PHE A 195 14.33 -9.46 -1.00
CA PHE A 195 14.80 -10.27 0.13
C PHE A 195 13.72 -11.12 0.80
N CYS A 196 12.43 -10.78 0.60
CA CYS A 196 11.32 -11.51 1.22
C CYS A 196 10.59 -12.45 0.28
N LEU A 197 10.96 -12.51 -1.01
CA LEU A 197 10.53 -13.55 -1.93
C LEU A 197 11.54 -14.70 -1.94
N THR A 198 11.07 -15.92 -2.13
CA THR A 198 11.98 -17.06 -2.32
C THR A 198 12.74 -16.89 -3.64
N PRO A 199 14.01 -17.36 -3.73
CA PRO A 199 14.83 -17.16 -4.93
C PRO A 199 14.17 -17.67 -6.21
N ASP A 200 13.47 -18.80 -6.13
CA ASP A 200 12.83 -19.46 -7.29
C ASP A 200 11.54 -18.76 -7.73
N SER A 201 11.02 -17.88 -6.88
CA SER A 201 9.78 -17.14 -7.09
C SER A 201 10.01 -15.71 -7.58
N LYS A 202 11.27 -15.33 -7.84
CA LYS A 202 11.58 -14.02 -8.40
C LYS A 202 11.26 -14.02 -9.89
N PRO A 203 10.51 -13.02 -10.39
CA PRO A 203 10.36 -12.86 -11.84
C PRO A 203 11.75 -12.65 -12.45
N LEU A 204 12.04 -13.40 -13.50
CA LEU A 204 13.25 -13.23 -14.31
C LEU A 204 13.30 -11.77 -14.78
N ARG A 205 14.37 -11.06 -14.43
CA ARG A 205 14.62 -9.69 -14.88
C ARG A 205 15.09 -9.66 -16.33
#